data_AF-F3AJG7-F1
#
_entry.id   AF-F3AJG7-F1
#
_cell.length_a   1.000
_cell.length_b   1.000
_cell.length_c   1.000
_cell.angle_alpha   90.00
_cell.angle_beta   90.00
_cell.angle_gamma   90.00
#
_symmetry.space_group_name_H-M   'P 1'
#
loop_
_entity.id
_entity.type
_entity.pdbx_description
1 polymer ?
#
loop_
_entity_poly.entity_id
_entity_poly.type
_entity_poly.pdbx_seq_one_letter_code
_entity_poly.pdbx_strand_id
1 'polypeptide(L)'
;MIHSMTKAEVEKAGALLIDTLKEGEVLYPSILLRGTKEKMKKFLLQVIEEQDCYADFYYPSLKKEEKEHFLSGLSADEKSYIQRMECTEGKIYYPLDNEICTFLLDITAREWLFSSFYFIKNRAVLWGNYQMAFPLFCENEDVREYYRDLACACGLQTEMMESQK
;
A
#
# COMPACT_ATOMS: atom_id res chain seq x y z
N MET A 1 -7.44 19.13 4.53
CA MET A 1 -6.10 18.77 4.04
C MET A 1 -5.70 17.50 4.77
N ILE A 2 -5.23 16.50 4.05
CA ILE A 2 -4.78 15.21 4.58
C ILE A 2 -3.31 15.38 4.94
N HIS A 3 -3.01 15.22 6.22
CA HIS A 3 -1.66 15.38 6.73
C HIS A 3 -0.79 14.19 6.39
N SER A 4 0.42 14.48 5.92
CA SER A 4 1.43 13.46 5.67
C SER A 4 2.34 13.27 6.88
N MET A 5 2.97 12.11 6.94
CA MET A 5 3.85 11.68 8.02
C MET A 5 5.23 11.35 7.47
N THR A 6 6.23 11.50 8.32
CA THR A 6 7.62 11.05 8.12
C THR A 6 7.75 9.54 8.39
N LYS A 7 8.89 8.95 8.00
CA LYS A 7 9.22 7.54 8.31
C LYS A 7 9.15 7.28 9.83
N ALA A 8 9.71 8.18 10.64
CA ALA A 8 9.72 8.04 12.10
C ALA A 8 8.33 8.09 12.73
N GLU A 9 7.43 8.92 12.20
CA GLU A 9 6.06 9.04 12.70
C GLU A 9 5.24 7.79 12.38
N VAL A 10 5.35 7.24 11.16
CA VAL A 10 4.60 6.04 10.77
C VAL A 10 5.16 4.78 11.45
N GLU A 11 6.48 4.72 11.67
CA GLU A 11 7.11 3.67 12.48
C GLU A 11 6.59 3.69 13.92
N LYS A 12 6.52 4.88 14.53
CA LYS A 12 5.94 5.07 15.87
C LYS A 12 4.45 4.69 15.92
N ALA A 13 3.73 4.85 14.82
CA ALA A 13 2.35 4.41 14.69
C ALA A 13 2.21 2.88 14.60
N GLY A 14 3.31 2.14 14.41
CA GLY A 14 3.34 0.68 14.39
C GLY A 14 3.53 0.06 13.01
N ALA A 15 3.78 0.85 11.96
CA ALA A 15 3.97 0.32 10.62
C ALA A 15 5.14 -0.66 10.55
N LEU A 16 4.94 -1.73 9.77
CA LEU A 16 6.00 -2.67 9.44
C LEU A 16 6.79 -2.11 8.25
N LEU A 17 7.96 -1.54 8.51
CA LEU A 17 8.83 -0.97 7.49
C LEU A 17 9.87 -2.00 7.09
N ILE A 18 9.88 -2.36 5.81
CA ILE A 18 10.82 -3.32 5.20
C ILE A 18 11.58 -2.55 4.12
N ASP A 19 12.90 -2.61 4.13
CA ASP A 19 13.71 -1.80 3.22
C ASP A 19 13.92 -2.50 1.86
N THR A 20 13.93 -3.84 1.82
CA THR A 20 14.15 -4.60 0.56
C THR A 20 13.29 -5.86 0.44
N LEU A 21 12.98 -6.27 -0.80
CA LEU A 21 12.18 -7.48 -1.05
C LEU A 21 12.81 -8.71 -0.40
N LYS A 22 14.13 -8.84 -0.55
CA LYS A 22 14.92 -9.93 0.01
C LYS A 22 14.84 -9.98 1.52
N GLU A 23 14.89 -8.83 2.19
CA GLU A 23 14.68 -8.75 3.64
C GLU A 23 13.28 -9.24 4.01
N GLY A 24 12.26 -8.77 3.29
CA GLY A 24 10.87 -9.19 3.45
C GLY A 24 10.70 -10.72 3.37
N GLU A 25 11.20 -11.32 2.30
CA GLU A 25 11.10 -12.77 2.04
C GLU A 25 11.87 -13.63 3.05
N VAL A 26 12.98 -13.11 3.60
CA VAL A 26 13.82 -13.84 4.55
C VAL A 26 13.30 -13.73 5.98
N LEU A 27 12.84 -12.54 6.38
CA LEU A 27 12.53 -12.25 7.79
C LEU A 27 11.05 -12.40 8.13
N TYR A 28 10.15 -12.30 7.15
CA TYR A 28 8.72 -12.21 7.39
C TYR A 28 7.95 -13.29 6.65
N PRO A 29 7.01 -13.98 7.32
CA PRO A 29 6.00 -14.78 6.65
C PRO A 29 5.29 -13.96 5.58
N SER A 30 5.30 -14.44 4.34
CA SER A 30 4.78 -13.69 3.20
C SER A 30 3.83 -14.51 2.33
N ILE A 31 2.90 -13.79 1.69
CA ILE A 31 1.93 -14.30 0.74
C ILE A 31 1.92 -13.39 -0.47
N LEU A 32 1.86 -13.98 -1.65
CA LEU A 32 1.59 -13.27 -2.89
C LEU A 32 0.09 -13.25 -3.18
N LEU A 33 -0.49 -12.06 -3.29
CA LEU A 33 -1.91 -11.86 -3.60
C LEU A 33 -2.10 -11.55 -5.08
N ARG A 34 -2.98 -12.29 -5.77
CA ARG A 34 -3.30 -12.06 -7.20
C ARG A 34 -4.79 -11.94 -7.43
N GLY A 35 -5.18 -11.06 -8.35
CA GLY A 35 -6.58 -10.91 -8.75
C GLY A 35 -6.85 -9.64 -9.55
N THR A 36 -8.14 -9.34 -9.75
CA THR A 36 -8.54 -8.08 -10.39
C THR A 36 -8.41 -6.91 -9.42
N LYS A 37 -8.34 -5.69 -9.97
CA LYS A 37 -8.29 -4.47 -9.19
C LYS A 37 -9.49 -4.34 -8.25
N GLU A 38 -10.67 -4.75 -8.68
CA GLU A 38 -11.91 -4.68 -7.90
C GLU A 38 -11.83 -5.59 -6.67
N LYS A 39 -11.22 -6.78 -6.81
CA LYS A 39 -11.00 -7.70 -5.69
C LYS A 39 -9.95 -7.17 -4.71
N MET A 40 -8.86 -6.60 -5.23
CA MET A 40 -7.85 -5.95 -4.40
C MET A 40 -8.42 -4.74 -3.64
N LYS A 41 -9.24 -3.93 -4.32
CA LYS A 41 -9.98 -2.84 -3.69
C LYS A 41 -10.88 -3.36 -2.58
N LYS A 42 -11.68 -4.39 -2.84
CA LYS A 42 -12.54 -5.00 -1.81
C LYS A 42 -11.73 -5.45 -0.59
N PHE A 43 -10.60 -6.12 -0.80
CA PHE A 43 -9.69 -6.54 0.26
C PHE A 43 -9.19 -5.35 1.08
N LEU A 44 -8.59 -4.34 0.43
CA LEU A 44 -8.07 -3.16 1.12
C LEU A 44 -9.17 -2.40 1.88
N LEU A 45 -10.37 -2.26 1.30
CA LEU A 45 -11.49 -1.61 1.98
C LEU A 45 -11.92 -2.36 3.24
N GLN A 46 -11.94 -3.70 3.24
CA GLN A 46 -12.20 -4.47 4.47
C GLN A 46 -11.10 -4.29 5.51
N VAL A 47 -9.84 -4.21 5.09
CA VAL A 47 -8.72 -4.00 6.00
C VAL A 47 -8.81 -2.63 6.69
N ILE A 48 -9.08 -1.55 5.95
CA ILE A 48 -9.15 -0.19 6.53
C ILE A 48 -10.39 0.04 7.40
N GLU A 49 -11.45 -0.76 7.25
CA GLU A 49 -12.63 -0.71 8.12
C GLU A 49 -12.33 -1.22 9.55
N GLU A 50 -11.32 -2.09 9.70
CA GLU A 50 -11.05 -2.77 10.97
C GLU A 50 -9.85 -2.20 11.76
N GLN A 51 -9.02 -1.39 11.10
CA GLN A 51 -7.77 -0.89 11.67
C GLN A 51 -7.26 0.36 10.94
N ASP A 52 -6.45 1.12 11.65
CA ASP A 52 -5.68 2.20 11.05
C ASP A 52 -4.70 1.65 10.02
N CYS A 53 -4.65 2.32 8.88
CA CYS A 53 -3.77 1.97 7.77
C CYS A 53 -3.13 3.22 7.19
N TYR A 54 -1.94 3.05 6.63
CA TYR A 54 -1.20 4.11 5.95
C TYR A 54 -0.75 3.63 4.58
N ALA A 55 -0.43 4.56 3.69
CA ALA A 55 0.28 4.24 2.46
C ALA A 55 1.35 5.27 2.15
N ASP A 56 2.42 4.83 1.49
CA ASP A 56 3.40 5.75 0.93
C ASP A 56 2.91 6.33 -0.40
N PHE A 57 3.27 7.58 -0.67
CA PHE A 57 2.99 8.28 -1.92
C PHE A 57 4.12 9.27 -2.20
N TYR A 58 5.00 8.90 -3.12
CA TYR A 58 6.25 9.61 -3.39
C TYR A 58 6.11 10.89 -4.23
N TYR A 59 4.89 11.27 -4.61
CA TYR A 59 4.64 12.48 -5.40
C TYR A 59 5.31 13.75 -4.85
N PRO A 60 5.34 14.04 -3.53
CA PRO A 60 6.03 15.22 -3.00
C PRO A 60 7.52 15.26 -3.35
N SER A 61 8.15 14.10 -3.47
CA SER A 61 9.59 13.93 -3.77
C SER A 61 9.92 13.97 -5.26
N LEU A 62 8.92 13.93 -6.15
CA LEU A 62 9.14 13.99 -7.59
C LEU A 62 9.66 15.38 -8.02
N LYS A 63 10.51 15.38 -9.06
CA LYS A 63 10.94 16.62 -9.71
C LYS A 63 9.77 17.27 -10.44
N LYS A 64 9.90 18.56 -10.75
CA LYS A 64 8.85 19.35 -11.41
C LYS A 64 8.31 18.67 -12.69
N GLU A 65 9.21 18.22 -13.57
CA GLU A 65 8.82 17.57 -14.84
C GLU A 65 8.06 16.25 -14.61
N GLU A 66 8.51 15.44 -13.64
CA GLU A 66 7.85 14.18 -13.27
C GLU A 66 6.46 14.44 -12.67
N LYS A 67 6.32 15.49 -11.86
CA LYS A 67 5.03 15.93 -11.32
C LYS A 67 4.08 16.38 -12.43
N GLU A 68 4.56 17.19 -13.37
CA GLU A 68 3.77 17.67 -14.51
C GLU A 68 3.31 16.51 -15.39
N HIS A 69 4.21 15.56 -15.67
CA HIS A 69 3.87 14.35 -16.42
C HIS A 69 2.82 13.50 -15.68
N PHE A 70 3.02 13.23 -14.39
CA PHE A 70 2.07 12.47 -13.56
C PHE A 70 0.69 13.14 -13.53
N LEU A 71 0.64 14.45 -13.28
CA LEU A 71 -0.61 15.22 -13.30
C LEU A 71 -1.27 15.20 -14.68
N SER A 72 -0.51 15.21 -15.78
CA SER A 72 -1.10 15.19 -17.12
C SER A 72 -1.92 13.93 -17.41
N GLY A 73 -1.55 12.79 -16.78
CA GLY A 73 -2.28 11.52 -16.92
C GLY A 73 -3.56 11.46 -16.11
N LEU A 74 -3.71 12.28 -15.07
CA LEU A 74 -4.85 12.20 -14.14
C LEU A 74 -6.09 12.93 -14.65
N SER A 75 -7.24 12.33 -14.37
CA SER A 75 -8.55 12.97 -14.49
C SER A 75 -8.69 14.16 -13.52
N ALA A 76 -9.73 14.98 -13.73
CA ALA A 76 -10.02 16.12 -12.86
C ALA A 76 -10.28 15.69 -11.41
N ASP A 77 -11.03 14.60 -11.23
CA ASP A 77 -11.35 14.04 -9.92
C ASP A 77 -10.07 13.53 -9.24
N GLU A 78 -9.18 12.86 -9.97
CA GLU A 78 -7.93 12.36 -9.43
C GLU A 78 -6.99 13.48 -8.97
N LYS A 79 -6.92 14.57 -9.74
CA LYS A 79 -6.17 15.78 -9.35
C LYS A 79 -6.70 16.39 -8.06
N SER A 80 -8.01 16.28 -7.81
CA SER A 80 -8.61 16.81 -6.57
C SER A 80 -8.13 16.07 -5.31
N TYR A 81 -7.78 14.77 -5.40
CA TYR A 81 -7.18 14.05 -4.27
C TYR A 81 -5.81 14.63 -3.92
N ILE A 82 -4.96 14.86 -4.93
CA ILE A 82 -3.62 15.42 -4.72
C ILE A 82 -3.70 16.81 -4.09
N GLN A 83 -4.64 17.65 -4.52
CA GLN A 83 -4.85 18.98 -3.94
C GLN A 83 -5.25 18.94 -2.46
N ARG A 84 -5.86 17.83 -2.01
CA ARG A 84 -6.21 17.61 -0.61
C ARG A 84 -5.04 17.07 0.21
N MET A 85 -4.00 16.52 -0.40
CA MET A 85 -2.86 15.90 0.27
C MET A 85 -1.74 16.90 0.58
N GLU A 86 -1.23 16.90 1.81
CA GLU A 86 -0.02 17.64 2.18
C GLU A 86 1.17 17.13 1.36
N CYS A 87 1.82 18.01 0.60
CA CYS A 87 2.97 17.66 -0.25
C CYS A 87 4.27 18.29 0.29
N THR A 88 4.57 18.00 1.55
CA THR A 88 5.81 18.43 2.21
C THR A 88 6.94 17.43 1.90
N GLU A 89 8.11 17.92 1.51
CA GLU A 89 9.28 17.08 1.26
C GLU A 89 9.65 16.24 2.50
N GLY A 90 9.97 14.95 2.29
CA GLY A 90 10.29 14.02 3.37
C GLY A 90 9.09 13.45 4.14
N LYS A 91 7.86 13.93 3.85
CA LYS A 91 6.62 13.37 4.41
C LYS A 91 5.78 12.73 3.30
N ILE A 92 5.89 11.41 3.21
CA ILE A 92 5.31 10.63 2.10
C ILE A 92 4.27 9.62 2.57
N TYR A 93 4.05 9.45 3.88
CA TYR A 93 3.10 8.48 4.41
C TYR A 93 1.77 9.16 4.72
N TYR A 94 0.68 8.61 4.24
CA TYR A 94 -0.66 9.19 4.36
C TYR A 94 -1.60 8.20 5.06
N PRO A 95 -2.42 8.65 6.02
CA PRO A 95 -3.49 7.83 6.55
C PRO A 95 -4.49 7.48 5.45
N LEU A 96 -4.99 6.25 5.47
CA LEU A 96 -5.95 5.77 4.47
C LEU A 96 -7.39 5.97 4.93
N ASP A 97 -8.18 6.53 4.03
CA ASP A 97 -9.63 6.39 3.99
C ASP A 97 -10.02 5.70 2.67
N ASN A 98 -11.33 5.47 2.48
CA ASN A 98 -11.85 4.81 1.26
C ASN A 98 -11.44 5.54 -0.03
N GLU A 99 -11.38 6.87 -0.01
CA GLU A 99 -11.08 7.70 -1.18
C GLU A 99 -9.60 7.62 -1.55
N ILE A 100 -8.72 7.85 -0.57
CA ILE A 100 -7.26 7.83 -0.75
C ILE A 100 -6.78 6.42 -1.05
N CYS A 101 -7.33 5.40 -0.38
CA CYS A 101 -7.03 4.01 -0.69
C CYS A 101 -7.38 3.67 -2.15
N THR A 102 -8.57 4.09 -2.60
CA THR A 102 -8.99 3.87 -4.00
C THR A 102 -8.05 4.57 -4.97
N PHE A 103 -7.73 5.83 -4.73
CA PHE A 103 -6.85 6.63 -5.58
C PHE A 103 -5.44 6.00 -5.69
N LEU A 104 -4.83 5.66 -4.56
CA LEU A 104 -3.48 5.07 -4.53
C LEU A 104 -3.45 3.68 -5.19
N LEU A 105 -4.49 2.86 -4.98
CA LEU A 105 -4.62 1.59 -5.68
C LEU A 105 -4.75 1.79 -7.20
N ASP A 106 -5.53 2.77 -7.65
CA ASP A 106 -5.73 3.04 -9.08
C ASP A 106 -4.43 3.44 -9.77
N ILE A 107 -3.63 4.35 -9.18
CA ILE A 107 -2.34 4.76 -9.76
C ILE A 107 -1.28 3.65 -9.67
N THR A 108 -1.33 2.82 -8.62
CA THR A 108 -0.46 1.64 -8.46
C THR A 108 -0.77 0.60 -9.53
N ALA A 109 -2.05 0.30 -9.77
CA ALA A 109 -2.49 -0.66 -10.78
C ALA A 109 -2.22 -0.20 -12.22
N ARG A 110 -2.10 1.11 -12.45
CA ARG A 110 -1.68 1.70 -13.74
C ARG A 110 -0.16 1.77 -13.92
N GLU A 111 0.61 1.33 -12.91
CA GLU A 111 2.06 1.40 -12.88
C GLU A 111 2.60 2.84 -13.05
N TRP A 112 1.83 3.85 -12.61
CA TRP A 112 2.24 5.27 -12.70
C TRP A 112 3.08 5.69 -11.51
N LEU A 113 2.66 5.27 -10.32
CA LEU A 113 3.42 5.41 -9.08
C LEU A 113 2.96 4.30 -8.15
N PHE A 114 3.90 3.49 -7.68
CA PHE A 114 3.60 2.40 -6.76
C PHE A 114 3.49 2.94 -5.33
N SER A 115 2.49 2.44 -4.61
CA SER A 115 2.32 2.65 -3.18
C SER A 115 2.46 1.35 -2.41
N SER A 116 3.12 1.39 -1.26
CA SER A 116 2.99 0.36 -0.23
C SER A 116 1.86 0.71 0.72
N PHE A 117 1.15 -0.29 1.24
CA PHE A 117 0.05 -0.14 2.20
C PHE A 117 0.44 -0.82 3.51
N TYR A 118 0.42 -0.07 4.61
CA TYR A 118 0.86 -0.49 5.93
C TYR A 118 -0.35 -0.69 6.85
N PHE A 119 -0.46 -1.88 7.43
CA PHE A 119 -1.57 -2.26 8.33
C PHE A 119 -1.03 -2.34 9.76
N ILE A 120 -1.73 -1.73 10.72
CA ILE A 120 -1.15 -1.41 12.04
C ILE A 120 -1.50 -2.41 13.13
N LYS A 121 -2.74 -2.91 13.17
CA LYS A 121 -3.20 -3.81 14.22
C LYS A 121 -2.72 -5.24 13.96
N ASN A 122 -3.10 -5.79 12.81
CA ASN A 122 -2.55 -7.03 12.30
C ASN A 122 -1.35 -6.65 11.43
N ARG A 123 -0.19 -6.46 12.07
CA ARG A 123 0.97 -5.78 11.47
C ARG A 123 1.44 -6.46 10.20
N ALA A 124 1.29 -5.75 9.09
CA ALA A 124 1.71 -6.23 7.77
C ALA A 124 1.94 -5.06 6.82
N VAL A 125 2.65 -5.33 5.74
CA VAL A 125 2.83 -4.39 4.63
C VAL A 125 2.56 -5.07 3.30
N LEU A 126 1.63 -4.49 2.54
CA LEU A 126 1.32 -4.88 1.17
C LEU A 126 2.10 -3.99 0.21
N TRP A 127 2.94 -4.56 -0.63
CA TRP A 127 3.66 -3.79 -1.63
C TRP A 127 2.87 -3.70 -2.93
N GLY A 128 2.70 -2.47 -3.42
CA GLY A 128 2.27 -2.21 -4.78
C GLY A 128 3.19 -2.93 -5.76
N ASN A 129 2.64 -3.61 -6.76
CA ASN A 129 3.44 -4.42 -7.67
C ASN A 129 3.06 -4.25 -9.14
N TYR A 130 3.99 -4.68 -9.98
CA TYR A 130 3.83 -5.07 -11.37
C TYR A 130 2.84 -6.23 -11.54
N GLN A 131 2.07 -6.18 -12.63
CA GLN A 131 1.21 -7.29 -13.08
C GLN A 131 0.18 -7.80 -12.05
N MET A 132 -0.28 -6.94 -11.14
CA MET A 132 -1.35 -7.25 -10.17
C MET A 132 -1.02 -8.40 -9.18
N ALA A 133 0.26 -8.54 -8.81
CA ALA A 133 0.73 -9.60 -7.92
C ALA A 133 1.32 -9.02 -6.63
N PHE A 134 0.52 -8.70 -5.63
CA PHE A 134 0.96 -7.88 -4.51
C PHE A 134 1.59 -8.75 -3.40
N PRO A 135 2.90 -8.62 -3.11
CA PRO A 135 3.51 -9.28 -1.96
C PRO A 135 2.96 -8.66 -0.69
N LEU A 136 2.54 -9.51 0.24
CA LEU A 136 2.10 -9.14 1.58
C LEU A 136 3.05 -9.77 2.60
N PHE A 137 3.80 -8.93 3.31
CA PHE A 137 4.68 -9.33 4.39
C PHE A 137 3.98 -9.15 5.73
N CYS A 138 3.95 -10.20 6.53
CA CYS A 138 3.23 -10.24 7.80
C CYS A 138 4.22 -10.34 8.96
N GLU A 139 3.91 -9.73 10.10
CA GLU A 139 4.77 -9.78 11.29
C GLU A 139 5.03 -11.21 11.77
N ASN A 140 4.03 -12.10 11.66
CA ASN A 140 4.11 -13.49 12.07
C ASN A 140 3.12 -14.38 11.29
N GLU A 141 3.17 -15.68 11.55
CA GLU A 141 2.36 -16.69 10.88
C GLU A 141 0.86 -16.52 11.13
N ASP A 142 0.44 -16.19 12.35
CA ASP A 142 -0.98 -15.99 12.68
C ASP A 142 -1.58 -14.81 11.88
N VAL A 143 -0.82 -13.71 11.76
CA VAL A 143 -1.18 -12.55 10.93
C VAL A 143 -1.21 -12.93 9.45
N ARG A 144 -0.28 -13.79 9.01
CA ARG A 144 -0.26 -14.29 7.63
C ARG A 144 -1.53 -15.09 7.32
N GLU A 145 -1.91 -16.02 8.19
CA GLU A 145 -3.13 -16.82 8.01
C GLU A 145 -4.39 -15.95 8.01
N TYR A 146 -4.46 -14.97 8.91
CA TYR A 146 -5.54 -13.98 8.94
C TYR A 146 -5.73 -13.30 7.58
N TYR A 147 -4.66 -12.76 6.99
CA TYR A 147 -4.77 -12.06 5.71
C TYR A 147 -4.98 -12.99 4.53
N ARG A 148 -4.45 -14.21 4.57
CA ARG A 148 -4.75 -15.26 3.56
C ARG A 148 -6.26 -15.49 3.50
N ASP A 149 -6.88 -15.71 4.65
CA ASP A 149 -8.29 -16.08 4.72
C ASP A 149 -9.18 -14.90 4.30
N LEU A 150 -8.83 -13.68 4.73
CA LEU A 150 -9.49 -12.45 4.30
C LEU A 150 -9.37 -12.21 2.78
N ALA A 151 -8.18 -12.40 2.22
CA ALA A 151 -7.92 -12.27 0.78
C ALA A 151 -8.75 -13.29 -0.02
N CYS A 152 -8.78 -14.56 0.43
CA CYS A 152 -9.62 -15.61 -0.15
C CYS A 152 -11.11 -15.26 -0.08
N ALA A 153 -11.60 -14.72 1.04
CA ALA A 153 -12.99 -14.26 1.18
C ALA A 153 -13.32 -13.08 0.26
N CYS A 154 -12.32 -12.27 -0.09
CA CYS A 154 -12.42 -11.22 -1.12
C CYS A 154 -12.29 -11.76 -2.56
N GLY A 155 -12.02 -13.06 -2.73
CA GLY A 155 -11.89 -13.73 -4.03
C GLY A 155 -10.53 -13.55 -4.69
N LEU A 156 -9.51 -13.13 -3.94
CA LEU A 156 -8.11 -13.11 -4.37
C LEU A 156 -7.52 -14.52 -4.33
N GLN A 157 -6.56 -14.78 -5.22
CA GLN A 157 -5.71 -15.95 -5.16
C GLN A 157 -4.52 -15.65 -4.24
N THR A 158 -4.12 -16.64 -3.44
CA THR A 158 -3.02 -16.55 -2.49
C THR A 158 -1.99 -17.62 -2.78
N GLU A 159 -0.72 -17.25 -2.85
CA GLU A 159 0.42 -18.17 -3.00
C GLU A 159 1.41 -17.90 -1.88
N MET A 160 1.83 -18.95 -1.15
CA MET A 160 2.81 -18.80 -0.08
C MET A 160 4.18 -18.50 -0.70
N MET A 161 4.83 -17.46 -0.21
CA MET A 161 6.20 -17.16 -0.62
C MET A 161 7.13 -17.96 0.30
N GLU A 162 7.79 -18.98 -0.25
CA GLU A 162 8.74 -19.78 0.52
C GLU A 162 10.04 -19.02 0.72
N SER A 163 10.46 -18.90 1.98
CA SER A 163 11.75 -18.33 2.33
C SER A 163 12.83 -19.30 1.83
N GLN A 164 13.60 -18.87 0.82
CA GLN A 164 14.79 -19.63 0.39
C GLN A 164 15.83 -19.57 1.51
N LYS A 165 15.79 -20.57 2.39
CA LYS A 165 16.82 -20.78 3.42
C LYS A 165 18.12 -21.28 2.83
#